data_AF-A0A182PX91-F1
#
_entry.id   AF-A0A182PX91-F1
#
_cell.length_a   1.000
_cell.length_b   1.000
_cell.length_c   1.000
_cell.angle_alpha   90.00
_cell.angle_beta   90.00
_cell.angle_gamma   90.00
#
_symmetry.space_group_name_H-M   'P 1'
#
loop_
_entity.id
_entity.type
_entity.pdbx_description
1 polymer ?
#
loop_
_entity_poly.entity_id
_entity_poly.type
_entity_poly.pdbx_seq_one_letter_code
_entity_poly.pdbx_strand_id
1 'polypeptide(L)'
;MYDLMSNILFVGKSNMQTFQKSVLMQISSLKMLFLDMKWKHDVRYIATYKLNQDVLENFFSHIRQMDGAQDHPSPLTCIYRIKMIILGKTTTILKN
;
A
#
# COMPACT_ATOMS: atom_id res chain seq x y z
N MET A 1 17.35 12.78 -7.87
CA MET A 1 15.90 12.55 -8.00
C MET A 1 15.07 13.71 -7.47
N TYR A 2 15.33 14.20 -6.25
CA TYR A 2 14.64 15.37 -5.70
C TYR A 2 14.77 16.59 -6.64
N ASP A 3 16.00 16.97 -6.98
CA ASP A 3 16.26 18.13 -7.86
C ASP A 3 15.69 17.94 -9.27
N LEU A 4 15.66 16.70 -9.76
CA LEU A 4 15.01 16.41 -11.02
C LEU A 4 13.50 16.72 -10.93
N MET A 5 12.83 16.18 -9.92
CA MET A 5 11.37 16.35 -9.76
C MET A 5 10.96 17.78 -9.44
N SER A 6 11.81 18.56 -8.76
CA SER A 6 11.55 19.96 -8.44
C SER A 6 11.72 20.90 -9.63
N ASN A 7 12.59 20.57 -10.58
CA ASN A 7 12.98 21.47 -11.66
C ASN A 7 12.38 21.13 -13.03
N ILE A 8 11.94 19.88 -13.26
CA ILE A 8 11.35 19.52 -14.56
C ILE A 8 9.94 20.09 -14.72
N LEU A 9 9.66 20.62 -15.91
CA LEU A 9 8.32 20.88 -16.41
C LEU A 9 8.02 19.90 -17.53
N PHE A 10 6.88 19.23 -17.45
CA PHE A 10 6.46 18.30 -18.49
C PHE A 10 5.96 19.06 -19.72
N VAL A 11 6.22 18.49 -20.91
CA VAL A 11 5.79 19.09 -22.18
C VAL A 11 4.28 19.37 -22.15
N GLY A 12 3.90 20.58 -22.53
CA GLY A 12 2.50 21.03 -22.52
C GLY A 12 1.93 21.34 -21.13
N LYS A 13 2.76 21.36 -20.07
CA LYS A 13 2.36 21.73 -18.71
C LYS A 13 3.09 23.00 -18.28
N SER A 14 2.33 23.94 -17.72
CA SER A 14 2.85 25.19 -17.17
C SER A 14 3.23 25.09 -15.70
N ASN A 15 2.83 24.02 -15.02
CA ASN A 15 2.96 23.84 -13.58
C ASN A 15 3.40 22.43 -13.22
N MET A 16 3.98 22.29 -12.02
CA MET A 16 4.33 20.99 -11.45
C MET A 16 3.12 20.08 -11.30
N GLN A 17 3.22 18.86 -11.81
CA GLN A 17 2.17 17.85 -11.78
C GLN A 17 2.03 17.20 -10.40
N THR A 18 0.86 16.64 -10.10
CA THR A 18 0.57 16.03 -8.79
C THR A 18 1.58 14.95 -8.42
N PHE A 19 1.96 14.07 -9.35
CA PHE A 19 2.91 13.01 -9.04
C PHE A 19 4.31 13.55 -8.69
N GLN A 20 4.75 14.67 -9.30
CA GLN A 20 6.03 15.30 -8.95
C GLN A 20 5.99 15.80 -7.51
N LYS A 21 4.90 16.46 -7.11
CA LYS A 21 4.66 16.88 -5.72
C LYS A 21 4.67 15.68 -4.77
N SER A 22 4.01 14.58 -5.16
CA SER A 22 3.98 13.35 -4.36
C SER A 22 5.37 12.74 -4.18
N VAL A 23 6.20 12.70 -5.22
CA VAL A 23 7.59 12.20 -5.11
C VAL A 23 8.42 13.08 -4.18
N LEU A 24 8.34 14.40 -4.32
CA LEU A 24 9.04 15.34 -3.43
C LEU A 24 8.59 15.18 -1.97
N MET A 25 7.28 15.01 -1.76
CA MET A 25 6.71 14.77 -0.44
C MET A 25 7.19 13.46 0.16
N GLN A 26 7.22 12.36 -0.60
CA GLN A 26 7.71 11.06 -0.12
C GLN A 26 9.21 11.08 0.21
N ILE A 27 10.04 11.73 -0.60
CA ILE A 27 11.47 11.89 -0.30
C ILE A 27 11.65 12.65 1.02
N SER A 28 10.89 13.71 1.22
CA SER A 28 10.98 14.54 2.43
C SER A 28 10.45 13.79 3.65
N SER A 29 9.29 13.13 3.54
CA SER A 29 8.69 12.40 4.65
C SER A 29 9.52 11.20 5.09
N LEU A 30 10.15 10.47 4.16
CA LEU A 30 11.01 9.33 4.49
C LEU A 30 12.25 9.76 5.29
N LYS A 31 12.87 10.89 4.90
CA LYS A 31 14.00 11.46 5.66
C LYS A 31 13.56 11.85 7.07
N MET A 32 12.43 12.55 7.20
CA MET A 32 11.90 12.96 8.50
C MET A 32 11.54 11.76 9.37
N LEU A 33 10.88 10.75 8.80
CA LEU A 33 10.54 9.51 9.50
C LEU A 33 11.80 8.80 10.02
N PHE A 34 12.87 8.72 9.23
CA PHE A 34 14.13 8.13 9.67
C PHE A 34 14.73 8.90 10.85
N LEU A 35 14.79 10.23 10.77
CA LEU A 35 15.31 11.07 11.85
C LEU A 35 14.50 10.87 13.14
N ASP A 36 13.17 10.88 13.03
CA ASP A 36 12.26 10.65 14.17
C ASP A 36 12.47 9.27 14.81
N MET A 37 12.55 8.22 13.99
CA MET A 37 12.75 6.85 14.48
C MET A 37 14.14 6.66 15.08
N LYS A 38 15.17 7.31 14.51
CA LYS A 38 16.54 7.29 15.05
C LYS A 38 16.57 7.99 16.40
N TRP A 39 15.92 9.14 16.52
CA TRP A 39 15.87 9.91 17.76
C TRP A 39 15.10 9.19 18.87
N LYS A 40 13.91 8.65 18.56
CA LYS A 40 13.01 8.05 19.56
C LYS A 40 13.36 6.61 19.93
N HIS A 41 13.93 5.85 18.99
CA HIS A 41 14.08 4.40 19.11
C HIS A 41 15.47 3.87 18.71
N ASP A 42 16.42 4.76 18.39
CA ASP A 42 17.79 4.42 17.96
C ASP A 42 17.87 3.42 16.78
N VAL A 43 16.89 3.44 15.87
CA VAL A 43 16.90 2.52 14.72
C VAL A 43 18.10 2.76 13.82
N ARG A 44 18.65 1.70 13.21
CA ARG A 44 19.80 1.82 12.28
C ARG A 44 19.37 2.07 10.85
N TYR A 45 18.18 1.61 10.47
CA TYR A 45 17.64 1.71 9.11
C TYR A 45 16.11 1.59 9.12
N ILE A 46 15.49 1.93 7.99
CA ILE A 46 14.07 1.70 7.71
C ILE A 46 13.95 0.69 6.57
N ALA A 47 13.09 -0.31 6.74
CA ALA A 47 12.71 -1.23 5.68
C ALA A 47 11.65 -0.57 4.76
N THR A 48 12.10 0.11 3.69
CA THR A 48 11.22 0.90 2.81
C THR A 48 10.18 0.08 2.07
N TYR A 49 10.41 -1.23 1.84
CA TYR A 49 9.41 -2.14 1.26
C TYR A 49 8.17 -2.31 2.15
N LYS A 50 8.23 -1.93 3.44
CA LYS A 50 7.08 -1.93 4.35
C LYS A 50 6.30 -0.61 4.33
N LEU A 51 6.75 0.38 3.57
CA LEU A 51 6.14 1.72 3.48
C LEU A 51 5.34 1.91 2.17
N ASN A 52 4.85 0.81 1.60
CA ASN A 52 4.01 0.83 0.41
C ASN A 52 2.66 0.13 0.68
N GLN A 53 1.79 0.14 -0.32
CA GLN A 53 0.44 -0.43 -0.22
C GLN A 53 0.36 -1.87 -0.75
N ASP A 54 1.48 -2.48 -1.17
CA ASP A 54 1.49 -3.78 -1.85
C ASP A 54 0.88 -4.87 -0.97
N VAL A 55 1.14 -4.85 0.34
CA VAL A 55 0.56 -5.83 1.28
C VAL A 55 -0.97 -5.74 1.27
N LEU A 56 -1.53 -4.54 1.19
CA LEU A 56 -2.97 -4.32 1.13
C LEU A 56 -3.55 -4.73 -0.25
N GLU A 57 -2.84 -4.43 -1.34
CA GLU A 57 -3.25 -4.88 -2.69
C GLU A 57 -3.20 -6.41 -2.83
N ASN A 58 -2.22 -7.05 -2.20
CA ASN A 58 -2.11 -8.50 -2.12
C ASN A 58 -3.26 -9.10 -1.31
N PHE A 59 -3.65 -8.46 -0.21
CA PHE A 59 -4.83 -8.84 0.57
C PHE A 59 -6.11 -8.76 -0.26
N PHE A 60 -6.31 -7.69 -1.04
CA PHE A 60 -7.44 -7.59 -1.96
C PHE A 60 -7.41 -8.66 -3.05
N SER A 61 -6.23 -9.02 -3.56
CA SER A 61 -6.08 -10.11 -4.51
C SER A 61 -6.49 -11.46 -3.90
N HIS A 62 -6.13 -11.70 -2.64
CA HIS A 62 -6.59 -12.87 -1.90
C HIS A 62 -8.12 -12.91 -1.78
N ILE A 63 -8.76 -11.81 -1.38
CA ILE A 63 -10.23 -11.72 -1.29
C ILE A 63 -10.89 -12.04 -2.63
N ARG A 64 -10.35 -11.54 -3.75
CA ARG A 64 -10.92 -11.80 -5.08
C ARG A 64 -10.80 -13.27 -5.49
N GLN A 65 -9.72 -13.95 -5.10
CA GLN A 65 -9.43 -15.33 -5.50
C GLN A 65 -10.19 -16.42 -4.72
N MET A 66 -10.80 -16.11 -3.57
CA MET A 66 -11.39 -17.13 -2.68
C MET A 66 -12.55 -17.95 -3.25
N ASP A 67 -13.15 -17.56 -4.38
CA ASP A 67 -14.38 -18.17 -4.89
C ASP A 67 -14.32 -18.46 -6.40
N GLY A 68 -13.12 -18.77 -6.89
CA GLY A 68 -12.89 -19.11 -8.30
C GLY A 68 -13.28 -17.97 -9.25
N ALA A 69 -14.40 -18.13 -9.96
CA ALA A 69 -14.83 -17.23 -11.03
C ALA A 69 -15.48 -15.91 -10.56
N GLN A 70 -15.82 -15.76 -9.27
CA GLN A 70 -16.37 -14.49 -8.75
C GLN A 70 -15.27 -13.56 -8.22
N ASP A 71 -14.60 -12.89 -9.15
CA ASP A 71 -13.51 -11.93 -8.93
C ASP A 71 -13.99 -10.54 -8.47
N HIS A 72 -15.26 -10.21 -8.67
CA HIS A 72 -15.91 -8.99 -8.21
C HIS A 72 -16.98 -9.28 -7.13
N PRO A 73 -16.59 -9.48 -5.86
CA PRO A 73 -17.54 -9.77 -4.79
C PRO A 73 -18.41 -8.56 -4.46
N SER A 74 -19.67 -8.81 -4.08
CA SER A 74 -20.51 -7.79 -3.44
C SER A 74 -19.88 -7.35 -2.09
N PRO A 75 -20.24 -6.17 -1.55
CA PRO A 75 -19.76 -5.75 -0.23
C PRO A 75 -20.00 -6.80 0.88
N LEU A 76 -21.17 -7.46 0.86
CA LEU A 76 -21.51 -8.51 1.81
C LEU A 76 -20.60 -9.74 1.65
N THR A 77 -20.39 -10.17 0.41
CA THR A 77 -19.47 -11.28 0.08
C THR A 77 -18.03 -10.96 0.52
N CYS A 78 -17.57 -9.72 0.31
CA CYS A 78 -16.26 -9.25 0.75
C CYS A 78 -16.11 -9.38 2.28
N ILE A 79 -17.11 -8.92 3.06
CA ILE A 79 -17.10 -9.06 4.53
C ILE A 79 -17.03 -10.53 4.96
N TYR A 80 -17.79 -11.42 4.33
CA TYR A 80 -17.75 -12.84 4.65
C TYR A 80 -16.39 -13.47 4.32
N ARG A 81 -15.80 -13.12 3.18
CA ARG A 81 -14.44 -13.58 2.79
C ARG A 81 -13.39 -13.10 3.78
N ILE A 82 -13.45 -11.83 4.21
CA ILE A 82 -12.56 -11.28 5.25
C ILE A 82 -12.73 -12.05 6.57
N LYS A 83 -13.97 -12.32 7.00
CA LYS A 83 -14.23 -13.12 8.20
C LYS A 83 -13.61 -14.52 8.10
N MET A 84 -13.69 -15.17 6.94
CA MET A 84 -13.10 -16.48 6.71
C MET A 84 -11.56 -16.45 6.81
N ILE A 85 -10.92 -15.42 6.24
CA ILE A 85 -9.47 -15.21 6.36
C ILE A 85 -9.08 -15.02 7.83
N ILE A 86 -9.78 -14.16 8.58
CA ILE A 86 -9.50 -13.89 10.00
C ILE A 86 -9.65 -15.15 10.86
N LEU A 87 -10.67 -15.96 10.58
CA LEU A 87 -10.94 -17.21 11.30
C LEU A 87 -9.97 -18.35 10.92
N GLY A 88 -9.07 -18.15 9.95
CA GLY A 88 -8.16 -19.18 9.46
C GLY A 88 -8.87 -20.38 8.80
N LYS A 89 -10.15 -20.22 8.44
CA LYS A 89 -10.90 -21.28 7.77
C LYS A 89 -10.59 -21.23 6.27
N THR A 90 -9.64 -22.05 5.84
CA THR A 90 -9.65 -22.55 4.46
C THR A 90 -11.01 -23.21 4.23
N THR A 91 -11.60 -23.04 3.05
CA THR A 91 -12.93 -23.53 2.64
C THR A 91 -13.09 -25.06 2.64
N THR A 92 -12.38 -25.79 3.48
CA THR A 92 -12.70 -27.16 3.86
C THR A 92 -13.76 -27.17 4.96
N ILE A 93 -15.01 -27.06 4.51
CA ILE A 93 -16.21 -27.68 5.08
C ILE A 93 -16.31 -27.62 6.63
N LEU A 94 -17.01 -26.62 7.15
CA LEU A 94 -17.71 -26.79 8.43
C LEU A 94 -18.86 -27.78 8.17
N LYS A 95 -18.66 -29.05 8.54
CA LYS A 95 -19.79 -29.94 8.80
C LYS A 95 -20.35 -29.55 10.17
N ASN A 96 -21.62 -29.15 10.18
CA ASN A 96 -22.44 -29.19 11.39
C ASN A 96 -22.66 -30.65 11.81
#